data_AF-A0A5B1L9Z3-F1
#
_entry.id   AF-A0A5B1L9Z3-F1
#
_cell.length_a   1.000
_cell.length_b   1.000
_cell.length_c   1.000
_cell.angle_alpha   90.00
_cell.angle_beta   90.00
_cell.angle_gamma   90.00
#
_symmetry.space_group_name_H-M   'P 1'
#
loop_
_entity.id
_entity.type
_entity.pdbx_description
1 polymer ?
#
loop_
_entity_poly.entity_id
_entity_poly.type
_entity_poly.pdbx_seq_one_letter_code
_entity_poly.pdbx_strand_id
1 'polypeptide(L)'
;MNTMIKNLVAGSLVVIALTSCSTDTAASSDPAAGPVLGPGSTYRVPQNDDIQIYFRSIAGVNDAGAELRFSNDIVEHLPNQQFIVNGQEPITLSRGIVVGRVTGVLPGRAYVTDSTDSQDGRSMLVGFKDPLAEWRIARLQVSVDRWYADAPAPTDIEVGAFVAHPAGDPLGQAEMRGLADLGRIVLVLDPARRFEWNTNVFPVARGGVLLGDIDTAGEIGFPGLGPESSDFVGSATIADLDAAWKATPQPIEIAIDMETGVLERK
;
A
#
# COMPACT_ATOMS: atom_id res chain seq x y z
N MET A 1 44.26 5.26 22.17
CA MET A 1 43.77 6.41 21.37
C MET A 1 43.39 5.86 20.01
N ASN A 2 42.22 5.24 19.87
CA ASN A 2 40.94 5.87 19.45
C ASN A 2 41.13 6.83 18.27
N THR A 3 40.67 6.42 17.07
CA THR A 3 39.36 6.85 16.54
C THR A 3 38.95 5.93 15.38
N MET A 4 37.83 5.21 15.58
CA MET A 4 37.03 4.58 14.53
C MET A 4 36.35 5.66 13.68
N ILE A 5 36.26 5.47 12.37
CA ILE A 5 35.17 6.05 11.56
C ILE A 5 34.43 4.88 10.91
N LYS A 6 33.24 4.63 11.45
CA LYS A 6 32.22 3.72 10.91
C LYS A 6 31.55 4.44 9.74
N ASN A 7 31.65 3.88 8.54
CA ASN A 7 30.66 4.12 7.48
C ASN A 7 29.67 2.96 7.51
N LEU A 8 28.53 3.17 8.17
CA LEU A 8 27.39 2.26 8.08
C LEU A 8 26.53 2.77 6.92
N VAL A 9 26.61 2.09 5.79
CA VAL A 9 25.68 2.26 4.67
C VAL A 9 24.36 1.62 5.11
N ALA A 10 23.33 2.44 5.31
CA ALA A 10 21.96 1.98 5.48
C ALA A 10 21.49 1.38 4.13
N GLY A 11 21.80 0.10 3.92
CA GLY A 11 21.22 -0.69 2.85
C GLY A 11 19.84 -1.16 3.27
N SER A 12 18.79 -0.60 2.67
CA SER A 12 17.47 -1.21 2.67
C SER A 12 17.56 -2.54 1.92
N LEU A 13 17.73 -3.62 2.67
CA LEU A 13 17.62 -4.98 2.16
C LEU A 13 16.13 -5.33 2.09
N VAL A 14 15.51 -5.09 0.93
CA VAL A 14 14.16 -5.60 0.63
C VAL A 14 14.37 -6.88 -0.18
N VAL A 15 14.26 -8.03 0.47
CA VAL A 15 14.22 -9.33 -0.19
C VAL A 15 12.76 -9.61 -0.55
N ILE A 16 12.36 -9.34 -1.78
CA ILE A 16 11.08 -9.81 -2.31
C ILE A 16 11.31 -11.21 -2.87
N ALA A 17 11.13 -12.24 -2.05
CA ALA A 17 10.98 -13.60 -2.55
C ALA A 17 9.51 -13.78 -2.94
N LEU A 18 9.18 -13.60 -4.22
CA LEU A 18 7.92 -14.05 -4.79
C LEU A 18 7.98 -15.57 -4.91
N THR A 19 7.72 -16.30 -3.81
CA THR A 19 7.52 -17.74 -3.88
C THR A 19 6.14 -18.03 -4.46
N SER A 20 6.15 -18.84 -5.52
CA SER A 20 4.98 -19.40 -6.21
C SER A 20 3.90 -19.91 -5.26
N CYS A 21 2.64 -19.60 -5.58
CA CYS A 21 1.44 -20.18 -4.96
C CYS A 21 1.56 -21.70 -4.80
N SER A 22 1.54 -22.20 -3.57
CA SER A 22 1.10 -23.56 -3.26
C SER A 22 -0.28 -23.51 -2.63
N THR A 23 -1.21 -24.25 -3.20
CA THR A 23 -2.57 -24.47 -2.68
C THR A 23 -2.59 -25.34 -1.43
N ASP A 24 -3.51 -25.00 -0.51
CA ASP A 24 -4.11 -25.77 0.59
C ASP A 24 -3.25 -26.16 1.80
N THR A 25 -3.59 -25.62 2.98
CA THR A 25 -3.98 -26.40 4.17
C THR A 25 -4.81 -25.53 5.14
N ALA A 26 -5.91 -26.10 5.64
CA ALA A 26 -6.91 -25.49 6.51
C ALA A 26 -6.36 -24.91 7.83
N ALA A 27 -6.76 -23.69 8.16
CA ALA A 27 -6.53 -23.07 9.47
C ALA A 27 -7.55 -23.57 10.50
N SER A 28 -7.04 -24.28 11.51
CA SER A 28 -7.71 -24.63 12.76
C SER A 28 -7.59 -23.48 13.76
N SER A 29 -8.65 -23.27 14.54
CA SER A 29 -8.95 -22.13 15.43
C SER A 29 -8.16 -22.03 16.75
N ASP A 30 -7.77 -20.79 17.06
CA ASP A 30 -7.72 -20.03 18.35
C ASP A 30 -6.91 -20.57 19.55
N PRO A 31 -6.02 -19.75 20.14
CA PRO A 31 -6.42 -19.09 21.40
C PRO A 31 -5.80 -17.69 21.63
N ALA A 32 -6.65 -16.72 21.99
CA ALA A 32 -6.37 -15.45 22.69
C ALA A 32 -6.47 -14.15 21.85
N ALA A 33 -7.72 -13.86 21.46
CA ALA A 33 -8.29 -12.52 21.29
C ALA A 33 -7.51 -11.56 20.37
N GLY A 34 -7.69 -11.76 19.06
CA GLY A 34 -7.57 -10.65 18.11
C GLY A 34 -8.51 -9.50 18.51
N PRO A 35 -8.19 -8.24 18.15
CA PRO A 35 -8.96 -7.08 18.57
C PRO A 35 -10.43 -7.21 18.16
N VAL A 36 -11.29 -6.93 19.12
CA VAL A 36 -12.73 -6.84 18.91
C VAL A 36 -12.96 -5.66 17.97
N LEU A 37 -13.48 -5.95 16.77
CA LEU A 37 -13.99 -4.96 15.82
C LEU A 37 -14.74 -3.87 16.59
N GLY A 38 -14.29 -2.62 16.48
CA GLY A 38 -14.96 -1.50 17.12
C GLY A 38 -16.44 -1.46 16.70
N PRO A 39 -17.37 -1.08 17.60
CA PRO A 39 -18.79 -1.03 17.27
C PRO A 39 -19.04 0.13 16.29
N GLY A 40 -18.93 -0.11 14.99
CA GLY A 40 -19.30 0.89 13.98
C GLY A 40 -18.76 0.67 12.57
N SER A 41 -17.63 -0.02 12.36
CA SER A 41 -17.06 -0.21 11.02
C SER A 41 -17.39 -1.60 10.49
N THR A 42 -18.27 -1.69 9.50
CA THR A 42 -18.44 -2.91 8.72
C THR A 42 -17.37 -2.94 7.64
N TYR A 43 -16.64 -4.06 7.51
CA TYR A 43 -15.83 -4.31 6.32
C TYR A 43 -16.73 -4.22 5.09
N ARG A 44 -16.40 -3.33 4.15
CA ARG A 44 -17.21 -3.09 2.96
C ARG A 44 -16.48 -3.55 1.71
N VAL A 45 -17.24 -4.26 0.89
CA VAL A 45 -16.79 -4.76 -0.41
C VAL A 45 -17.42 -3.87 -1.48
N PRO A 46 -16.62 -3.32 -2.41
CA PRO A 46 -17.14 -2.57 -3.55
C PRO A 46 -18.22 -3.37 -4.30
N GLN A 47 -19.29 -2.72 -4.77
CA GLN A 47 -20.38 -3.46 -5.42
C GLN A 47 -20.07 -3.86 -6.88
N ASN A 48 -19.12 -3.19 -7.53
CA ASN A 48 -18.71 -3.52 -8.89
C ASN A 48 -17.73 -4.71 -8.88
N ASP A 49 -18.07 -5.77 -9.62
CA ASP A 49 -17.28 -7.00 -9.68
C ASP A 49 -15.85 -6.79 -10.19
N ASP A 50 -15.64 -5.94 -11.21
CA ASP A 50 -14.30 -5.65 -11.75
C ASP A 50 -13.44 -4.92 -10.70
N ILE A 51 -14.03 -4.02 -9.89
CA ILE A 51 -13.35 -3.35 -8.77
C ILE A 51 -13.01 -4.36 -7.67
N GLN A 52 -13.91 -5.29 -7.35
CA GLN A 52 -13.63 -6.35 -6.37
C GLN A 52 -12.50 -7.27 -6.84
N ILE A 53 -12.47 -7.64 -8.13
CA ILE A 53 -11.40 -8.45 -8.71
C ILE A 53 -10.06 -7.75 -8.52
N TYR A 54 -9.99 -6.45 -8.82
CA TYR A 54 -8.79 -5.67 -8.56
C TYR A 54 -8.36 -5.71 -7.09
N PHE A 55 -9.25 -5.41 -6.14
CA PHE A 55 -8.85 -5.37 -4.74
C PHE A 55 -8.48 -6.74 -4.16
N ARG A 56 -9.13 -7.82 -4.58
CA ARG A 56 -8.75 -9.19 -4.19
C ARG A 56 -7.34 -9.54 -4.70
N SER A 57 -6.98 -9.08 -5.89
CA SER A 57 -5.66 -9.36 -6.46
C SER A 57 -4.53 -8.76 -5.63
N ILE A 58 -4.66 -7.49 -5.21
CA ILE A 58 -3.63 -6.80 -4.44
C ILE A 58 -3.59 -7.26 -2.98
N ALA A 59 -4.72 -7.73 -2.43
CA ALA A 59 -4.74 -8.36 -1.10
C ALA A 59 -3.83 -9.59 -1.07
N GLY A 60 -3.89 -10.45 -2.09
CA GLY A 60 -3.02 -11.62 -2.22
C GLY A 60 -1.52 -11.29 -2.34
N VAL A 61 -1.18 -10.10 -2.84
CA VAL A 61 0.22 -9.62 -2.91
C VAL A 61 0.74 -9.20 -1.53
N ASN A 62 -0.10 -8.60 -0.68
CA ASN A 62 0.27 -8.15 0.65
C ASN A 62 0.45 -9.31 1.64
N ASP A 63 -0.30 -10.40 1.52
CA ASP A 63 -0.11 -11.61 2.35
C ASP A 63 1.26 -12.25 2.14
N ALA A 64 1.90 -12.02 0.98
CA ALA A 64 3.25 -12.48 0.69
C ALA A 64 4.36 -11.59 1.32
N GLY A 65 4.02 -10.40 1.80
CA GLY A 65 4.96 -9.43 2.37
C GLY A 65 4.88 -9.35 3.90
N ALA A 66 5.87 -9.89 4.61
CA ALA A 66 6.04 -9.65 6.04
C ALA A 66 6.58 -8.23 6.28
N GLU A 67 5.71 -7.21 6.25
CA GLU A 67 6.07 -5.84 6.61
C GLU A 67 5.79 -5.61 8.11
N LEU A 68 6.75 -5.03 8.83
CA LEU A 68 6.53 -4.59 10.21
C LEU A 68 5.45 -3.51 10.22
N ARG A 69 4.31 -3.84 10.82
CA ARG A 69 3.14 -2.95 10.90
C ARG A 69 3.31 -2.00 12.08
N PHE A 70 3.92 -0.84 11.83
CA PHE A 70 4.04 0.22 12.84
C PHE A 70 2.77 1.05 12.99
N SER A 71 2.02 1.19 11.89
CA SER A 71 0.78 1.95 11.82
C SER A 71 -0.40 1.12 12.30
N ASN A 72 -1.19 1.66 13.21
CA ASN A 72 -2.48 1.08 13.59
C ASN A 72 -3.61 1.59 12.70
N ASP A 73 -3.52 2.82 12.20
CA ASP A 73 -4.59 3.45 11.44
C ASP A 73 -4.10 4.35 10.29
N ILE A 74 -5.04 4.83 9.48
CA ILE A 74 -4.75 5.75 8.37
C ILE A 74 -4.21 7.13 8.83
N VAL A 75 -4.62 7.63 10.00
CA VAL A 75 -4.18 8.94 10.52
C VAL A 75 -2.68 8.91 10.81
N GLU A 76 -2.18 7.77 11.26
CA GLU A 76 -0.76 7.52 11.48
C GLU A 76 0.10 7.58 10.22
N HIS A 77 -0.51 7.53 9.03
CA HIS A 77 0.18 7.76 7.77
C HIS A 77 0.21 9.22 7.34
N LEU A 78 -0.39 10.17 8.06
CA LEU A 78 -0.25 11.58 7.74
C LEU A 78 1.22 12.02 7.89
N PRO A 79 1.80 12.82 6.98
CA PRO A 79 3.21 13.21 7.06
C PRO A 79 3.60 14.05 8.27
N ASN A 80 2.64 14.69 8.94
CA ASN A 80 2.88 15.40 10.19
C ASN A 80 3.05 14.41 11.36
N GLN A 81 2.58 13.17 11.23
CA GLN A 81 2.78 12.13 12.23
C GLN A 81 4.18 11.52 12.11
N GLN A 82 4.91 11.55 13.22
CA GLN A 82 6.27 11.02 13.30
C GLN A 82 6.35 9.82 14.24
N PHE A 83 7.30 8.92 13.96
CA PHE A 83 7.60 7.72 14.74
C PHE A 83 9.05 7.74 15.21
N ILE A 84 9.25 7.48 16.49
CA ILE A 84 10.57 7.35 17.11
C ILE A 84 10.75 5.89 17.48
N VAL A 85 11.53 5.15 16.68
CA VAL A 85 11.78 3.72 16.91
C VAL A 85 13.08 3.56 17.69
N ASN A 86 13.06 2.93 18.87
CA ASN A 86 14.24 2.70 19.71
C ASN A 86 15.09 3.96 19.95
N GLY A 87 14.41 5.10 20.17
CA GLY A 87 15.05 6.40 20.41
C GLY A 87 15.83 6.97 19.22
N GLN A 88 15.64 6.44 18.01
CA GLN A 88 16.28 6.94 16.79
C GLN A 88 15.64 8.25 16.30
N GLU A 89 16.21 8.83 15.23
CA GLU A 89 15.63 10.00 14.57
C GLU A 89 14.18 9.73 14.14
N PRO A 90 13.27 10.70 14.32
CA PRO A 90 11.88 10.53 13.91
C PRO A 90 11.75 10.23 12.41
N ILE A 91 10.92 9.25 12.06
CA ILE A 91 10.59 8.88 10.69
C ILE A 91 9.10 9.10 10.40
N THR A 92 8.75 9.28 9.13
CA THR A 92 7.36 9.24 8.65
C THR A 92 7.10 7.93 7.91
N LEU A 93 5.88 7.42 8.00
CA LEU A 93 5.50 6.17 7.32
C LEU A 93 5.06 6.38 5.87
N SER A 94 4.77 7.61 5.47
CA SER A 94 4.29 7.94 4.13
C SER A 94 4.87 9.26 3.64
N ARG A 95 4.81 9.43 2.31
CA ARG A 95 5.07 10.74 1.68
C ARG A 95 3.86 11.68 1.77
N GLY A 96 2.67 11.11 1.91
CA GLY A 96 1.42 11.85 1.91
C GLY A 96 0.20 10.97 1.74
N ILE A 97 -0.95 11.55 2.05
CA ILE A 97 -2.27 10.99 1.75
C ILE A 97 -2.93 11.87 0.69
N VAL A 98 -3.56 11.23 -0.29
CA VAL A 98 -4.27 11.91 -1.37
C VAL A 98 -5.71 11.44 -1.38
N VAL A 99 -6.64 12.40 -1.43
CA VAL A 99 -8.03 12.13 -1.78
C VAL A 99 -8.28 12.72 -3.16
N GLY A 100 -8.87 11.95 -4.05
CA GLY A 100 -9.05 12.37 -5.43
C GLY A 100 -10.04 11.52 -6.21
N ARG A 101 -10.01 11.68 -7.53
CA ARG A 101 -10.81 10.90 -8.47
C ARG A 101 -9.93 10.31 -9.55
N VAL A 102 -10.16 9.06 -9.91
CA VAL A 102 -9.50 8.49 -11.09
C VAL A 102 -10.10 9.14 -12.33
N THR A 103 -9.23 9.63 -13.21
CA THR A 103 -9.59 10.29 -14.47
C THR A 103 -9.14 9.51 -15.69
N GLY A 104 -8.27 8.53 -15.50
CA GLY A 104 -7.79 7.66 -16.55
C GLY A 104 -6.83 6.59 -16.04
N VAL A 105 -6.63 5.56 -16.86
CA VAL A 105 -5.64 4.52 -16.63
C VAL A 105 -4.78 4.39 -17.87
N LEU A 106 -3.48 4.63 -17.73
CA LEU A 106 -2.50 4.55 -18.80
C LEU A 106 -1.64 3.28 -18.65
N PRO A 107 -1.10 2.75 -19.78
CA PRO A 107 -0.05 1.76 -19.73
C PRO A 107 1.16 2.27 -18.94
N GLY A 108 1.71 1.41 -18.07
CA GLY A 108 3.00 1.59 -17.42
C GLY A 108 3.99 0.54 -17.89
N ARG A 109 4.41 -0.36 -17.00
CA ARG A 109 5.36 -1.45 -17.29
C ARG A 109 4.74 -2.82 -17.07
N ALA A 110 5.31 -3.82 -17.72
CA ALA A 110 4.88 -5.21 -17.64
C ALA A 110 6.08 -6.13 -17.58
N TYR A 111 5.94 -7.21 -16.85
CA TYR A 111 7.06 -8.08 -16.54
C TYR A 111 6.67 -9.54 -16.63
N VAL A 112 7.65 -10.38 -16.95
CA VAL A 112 7.57 -11.84 -16.88
C VAL A 112 8.75 -12.33 -16.03
N THR A 113 8.54 -13.34 -15.20
CA THR A 113 9.63 -13.96 -14.44
C THR A 113 10.56 -14.68 -15.41
N ASP A 114 11.86 -14.45 -15.26
CA ASP A 114 12.86 -15.17 -16.05
C ASP A 114 12.93 -16.62 -15.55
N SER A 115 12.29 -17.52 -16.29
CA SER A 115 12.26 -18.96 -15.97
C SER A 115 13.58 -19.67 -16.27
N THR A 116 14.54 -19.00 -16.94
CA THR A 116 15.81 -19.64 -17.33
C THR A 116 16.88 -19.61 -16.23
N ASP A 117 16.69 -18.79 -15.18
CA ASP A 117 17.62 -18.69 -14.05
C ASP A 117 16.84 -18.45 -12.73
N SER A 118 15.96 -19.41 -12.39
CA SER A 118 14.97 -19.33 -11.30
C SER A 118 15.53 -19.17 -9.88
N GLN A 119 16.86 -19.15 -9.71
CA GLN A 119 17.49 -18.96 -8.39
C GLN A 119 17.56 -17.48 -7.97
N ASP A 120 17.51 -16.54 -8.93
CA ASP A 120 17.67 -15.10 -8.64
C ASP A 120 16.37 -14.30 -8.70
N GLY A 121 15.24 -14.92 -9.08
CA GLY A 121 13.92 -14.24 -9.11
C GLY A 121 13.84 -13.01 -10.03
N ARG A 122 14.70 -12.95 -11.07
CA ARG A 122 14.77 -11.77 -11.95
C ARG A 122 13.54 -11.69 -12.84
N SER A 123 13.04 -10.47 -13.03
CA SER A 123 11.93 -10.18 -13.95
C SER A 123 12.45 -9.52 -15.23
N MET A 124 11.93 -9.91 -16.39
CA MET A 124 12.22 -9.29 -17.69
C MET A 124 11.11 -8.32 -18.08
N LEU A 125 11.48 -7.15 -18.60
CA LEU A 125 10.54 -6.17 -19.14
C LEU A 125 9.98 -6.65 -20.48
N VAL A 126 8.66 -6.68 -20.61
CA VAL A 126 7.93 -7.02 -21.84
C VAL A 126 6.96 -5.91 -22.23
N GLY A 127 6.30 -6.06 -23.38
CA GLY A 127 5.26 -5.12 -23.80
C GLY A 127 4.09 -5.10 -22.82
N PHE A 128 3.48 -3.94 -22.58
CA PHE A 128 2.39 -3.83 -21.60
C PHE A 128 1.18 -4.73 -21.90
N LYS A 129 0.94 -4.98 -23.20
CA LYS A 129 -0.14 -5.85 -23.71
C LYS A 129 0.38 -7.24 -24.12
N ASP A 130 1.61 -7.58 -23.77
CA ASP A 130 2.17 -8.88 -24.07
C ASP A 130 1.37 -9.95 -23.31
N PRO A 131 0.80 -10.96 -23.99
CA PRO A 131 0.00 -12.00 -23.33
C PRO A 131 0.80 -12.81 -22.31
N LEU A 132 2.14 -12.81 -22.39
CA LEU A 132 3.04 -13.48 -21.45
C LEU A 132 3.46 -12.59 -20.27
N ALA A 133 3.05 -11.32 -20.23
CA ALA A 133 3.30 -10.48 -19.05
C ALA A 133 2.57 -11.09 -17.85
N GLU A 134 3.30 -11.54 -16.83
CA GLU A 134 2.75 -12.17 -15.64
C GLU A 134 2.16 -11.13 -14.68
N TRP A 135 2.81 -9.98 -14.55
CA TRP A 135 2.32 -8.86 -13.73
C TRP A 135 2.64 -7.52 -14.39
N ARG A 136 1.83 -6.51 -14.07
CA ARG A 136 1.90 -5.19 -14.70
C ARG A 136 1.75 -4.09 -13.66
N ILE A 137 2.28 -2.92 -14.00
CA ILE A 137 2.06 -1.67 -13.29
C ILE A 137 1.30 -0.75 -14.24
N ALA A 138 0.02 -0.53 -13.96
CA ALA A 138 -0.78 0.49 -14.62
C ALA A 138 -0.50 1.86 -13.99
N ARG A 139 -0.64 2.93 -14.76
CA ARG A 139 -0.53 4.31 -14.25
C ARG A 139 -1.94 4.89 -14.12
N LEU A 140 -2.41 5.06 -12.90
CA LEU A 140 -3.65 5.76 -12.60
C LEU A 140 -3.39 7.25 -12.67
N GLN A 141 -4.22 7.95 -13.43
CA GLN A 141 -4.26 9.41 -13.44
C GLN A 141 -5.31 9.85 -12.44
N VAL A 142 -4.89 10.63 -11.44
CA VAL A 142 -5.75 11.04 -10.31
C VAL A 142 -5.82 12.55 -10.26
N SER A 143 -7.02 13.09 -10.37
CA SER A 143 -7.29 14.50 -10.07
C SER A 143 -7.44 14.67 -8.56
N VAL A 144 -6.71 15.62 -7.98
CA VAL A 144 -6.52 15.76 -6.53
C VAL A 144 -7.57 16.68 -5.93
N ASP A 145 -8.38 16.17 -4.99
CA ASP A 145 -9.33 16.95 -4.19
C ASP A 145 -8.70 17.45 -2.87
N ARG A 146 -7.87 16.60 -2.24
CA ARG A 146 -7.12 16.89 -1.01
C ARG A 146 -5.72 16.31 -1.09
N TRP A 147 -4.76 17.06 -0.55
CA TRP A 147 -3.35 16.71 -0.52
C TRP A 147 -2.80 16.93 0.89
N TYR A 148 -2.52 15.83 1.58
CA TYR A 148 -1.93 15.83 2.92
C TYR A 148 -0.44 15.50 2.80
N ALA A 149 0.36 16.50 2.46
CA ALA A 149 1.81 16.39 2.36
C ALA A 149 2.47 17.76 2.49
N ASP A 150 3.77 17.76 2.81
CA ASP A 150 4.55 18.98 3.03
C ASP A 150 4.81 19.77 1.75
N ALA A 151 4.64 19.14 0.59
CA ALA A 151 4.79 19.76 -0.71
C ALA A 151 3.49 20.48 -1.14
N PRO A 152 3.58 21.54 -1.98
CA PRO A 152 2.40 22.15 -2.59
C PRO A 152 1.52 21.12 -3.31
N ALA A 153 0.20 21.28 -3.17
CA ALA A 153 -0.77 20.38 -3.78
C ALA A 153 -0.72 20.48 -5.32
N PRO A 154 -0.42 19.40 -6.04
CA PRO A 154 -0.61 19.34 -7.48
C PRO A 154 -2.10 19.25 -7.82
N THR A 155 -2.49 19.62 -9.04
CA THR A 155 -3.87 19.40 -9.55
C THR A 155 -4.11 17.93 -9.87
N ASP A 156 -3.09 17.28 -10.42
CA ASP A 156 -3.15 15.92 -10.93
C ASP A 156 -1.85 15.17 -10.59
N ILE A 157 -1.96 13.87 -10.35
CA ILE A 157 -0.82 12.98 -10.12
C ILE A 157 -0.95 11.69 -10.92
N GLU A 158 0.19 11.03 -11.15
CA GLU A 158 0.22 9.65 -11.63
C GLU A 158 0.60 8.71 -10.48
N VAL A 159 -0.15 7.61 -10.34
CA VAL A 159 0.07 6.60 -9.30
C VAL A 159 0.23 5.24 -9.96
N GLY A 160 1.21 4.45 -9.52
CA GLY A 160 1.40 3.09 -10.01
C GLY A 160 0.49 2.11 -9.27
N ALA A 161 -0.36 1.40 -9.99
CA ALA A 161 -1.20 0.32 -9.46
C ALA A 161 -0.75 -1.02 -10.03
N PHE A 162 -0.67 -2.03 -9.17
CA PHE A 162 -0.33 -3.38 -9.55
C PHE A 162 -1.52 -4.10 -10.16
N VAL A 163 -1.27 -4.80 -11.25
CA VAL A 163 -2.24 -5.63 -11.96
C VAL A 163 -1.63 -7.02 -11.98
N ALA A 164 -2.14 -7.89 -11.11
CA ALA A 164 -1.50 -9.14 -10.73
C ALA A 164 -1.73 -10.25 -11.75
N HIS A 165 -2.72 -10.10 -12.64
CA HIS A 165 -3.03 -11.09 -13.65
C HIS A 165 -2.46 -10.75 -15.03
N PRO A 166 -2.14 -11.78 -15.85
CA PRO A 166 -1.56 -11.57 -17.17
C PRO A 166 -2.40 -10.72 -18.12
N ALA A 167 -1.76 -10.06 -19.08
CA ALA A 167 -2.50 -9.22 -20.04
C ALA A 167 -3.46 -10.01 -20.93
N GLY A 168 -3.15 -11.29 -21.20
CA GLY A 168 -4.03 -12.19 -21.95
C GLY A 168 -5.18 -12.77 -21.12
N ASP A 169 -5.17 -12.60 -19.80
CA ASP A 169 -6.13 -13.23 -18.89
C ASP A 169 -7.41 -12.37 -18.72
N PRO A 170 -8.62 -12.96 -18.74
CA PRO A 170 -9.86 -12.25 -18.46
C PRO A 170 -9.87 -11.49 -17.11
N LEU A 171 -9.25 -12.03 -16.06
CA LEU A 171 -9.08 -11.38 -14.77
C LEU A 171 -8.17 -10.17 -14.89
N GLY A 172 -7.06 -10.27 -15.63
CA GLY A 172 -6.18 -9.13 -15.88
C GLY A 172 -6.83 -8.01 -16.69
N GLN A 173 -7.84 -8.32 -17.50
CA GLN A 173 -8.68 -7.31 -18.16
C GLN A 173 -9.73 -6.72 -17.22
N ALA A 174 -10.31 -7.54 -16.32
CA ALA A 174 -11.22 -7.10 -15.27
C ALA A 174 -10.54 -6.12 -14.30
N GLU A 175 -9.32 -6.41 -13.86
CA GLU A 175 -8.53 -5.51 -13.01
C GLU A 175 -8.35 -4.12 -13.65
N MET A 176 -8.01 -4.09 -14.95
CA MET A 176 -7.83 -2.83 -15.69
C MET A 176 -9.13 -2.02 -15.80
N ARG A 177 -10.27 -2.70 -15.99
CA ARG A 177 -11.59 -2.04 -15.99
C ARG A 177 -11.95 -1.56 -14.59
N GLY A 178 -11.73 -2.38 -13.56
CA GLY A 178 -11.95 -2.02 -12.17
C GLY A 178 -11.17 -0.77 -11.79
N LEU A 179 -9.89 -0.68 -12.18
CA LEU A 179 -9.07 0.52 -12.00
C LEU A 179 -9.64 1.76 -12.68
N ALA A 180 -10.19 1.62 -13.90
CA ALA A 180 -10.78 2.73 -14.64
C ALA A 180 -12.14 3.17 -14.06
N ASP A 181 -12.87 2.22 -13.47
CA ASP A 181 -14.16 2.44 -12.84
C ASP A 181 -14.06 2.89 -11.38
N LEU A 182 -12.84 2.94 -10.81
CA LEU A 182 -12.60 3.55 -9.51
C LEU A 182 -13.07 5.00 -9.55
N GLY A 183 -14.09 5.32 -8.74
CA GLY A 183 -14.64 6.66 -8.67
C GLY A 183 -13.75 7.59 -7.85
N ARG A 184 -14.23 7.90 -6.64
CA ARG A 184 -13.47 8.67 -5.66
C ARG A 184 -12.61 7.73 -4.84
N ILE A 185 -11.36 8.12 -4.59
CA ILE A 185 -10.37 7.28 -3.95
C ILE A 185 -9.62 8.05 -2.86
N VAL A 186 -9.08 7.28 -1.92
CA VAL A 186 -8.04 7.71 -0.98
C VAL A 186 -6.84 6.82 -1.18
N LEU A 187 -5.64 7.38 -1.15
CA LEU A 187 -4.42 6.61 -1.27
C LEU A 187 -3.34 7.14 -0.34
N VAL A 188 -2.53 6.22 0.18
CA VAL A 188 -1.33 6.53 0.94
C VAL A 188 -0.12 6.36 0.03
N LEU A 189 0.66 7.43 -0.13
CA LEU A 189 1.86 7.46 -0.96
C LEU A 189 3.03 6.82 -0.21
N ASP A 190 3.67 5.84 -0.83
CA ASP A 190 4.87 5.21 -0.29
C ASP A 190 6.00 6.25 -0.14
N PRO A 191 6.75 6.24 0.98
CA PRO A 191 7.85 7.18 1.19
C PRO A 191 8.99 6.97 0.18
N ALA A 192 9.20 5.75 -0.31
CA ALA A 192 10.26 5.40 -1.26
C ALA A 192 9.82 5.59 -2.72
N ARG A 193 10.72 6.11 -3.56
CA ARG A 193 10.49 6.17 -5.02
C ARG A 193 10.83 4.82 -5.68
N ARG A 194 9.93 3.84 -5.53
CA ARG A 194 10.13 2.47 -6.06
C ARG A 194 10.18 2.39 -7.60
N PHE A 195 9.60 3.36 -8.31
CA PHE A 195 9.57 3.37 -9.77
C PHE A 195 10.73 4.16 -10.37
N GLU A 196 11.94 3.58 -10.35
CA GLU A 196 13.15 4.20 -10.92
C GLU A 196 12.98 4.62 -12.38
N TRP A 197 12.12 3.91 -13.12
CA TRP A 197 11.85 4.17 -14.53
C TRP A 197 11.01 5.43 -14.79
N ASN A 198 10.27 5.92 -13.80
CA ASN A 198 9.52 7.17 -13.90
C ASN A 198 9.32 7.76 -12.50
N THR A 199 10.16 8.73 -12.16
CA THR A 199 10.13 9.39 -10.85
C THR A 199 8.89 10.29 -10.61
N ASN A 200 8.06 10.48 -11.63
CA ASN A 200 6.78 11.22 -11.52
C ASN A 200 5.60 10.32 -11.19
N VAL A 201 5.78 8.99 -11.19
CA VAL A 201 4.75 8.04 -10.78
C VAL A 201 4.96 7.71 -9.32
N PHE A 202 3.94 7.97 -8.50
CA PHE A 202 4.00 7.63 -7.08
C PHE A 202 3.62 6.17 -6.86
N PRO A 203 4.39 5.42 -6.06
CA PRO A 203 3.95 4.14 -5.53
C PRO A 203 2.91 4.35 -4.42
N VAL A 204 1.93 3.44 -4.38
CA VAL A 204 1.03 3.30 -3.23
C VAL A 204 1.74 2.48 -2.16
N ALA A 205 1.64 2.92 -0.90
CA ALA A 205 2.24 2.26 0.24
C ALA A 205 1.74 0.82 0.41
N ARG A 206 2.56 0.00 1.09
CA ARG A 206 2.30 -1.42 1.37
C ARG A 206 2.01 -2.24 0.10
N GLY A 207 2.72 -1.95 -0.99
CA GLY A 207 2.57 -2.71 -2.24
C GLY A 207 1.21 -2.53 -2.94
N GLY A 208 0.51 -1.43 -2.68
CA GLY A 208 -0.76 -1.14 -3.36
C GLY A 208 -2.00 -1.23 -2.48
N VAL A 209 -1.95 -1.92 -1.34
CA VAL A 209 -3.16 -2.16 -0.53
C VAL A 209 -3.69 -0.94 0.19
N LEU A 210 -2.87 0.11 0.33
CA LEU A 210 -3.33 1.42 0.82
C LEU A 210 -3.86 2.32 -0.31
N LEU A 211 -4.41 1.70 -1.36
CA LEU A 211 -5.37 2.32 -2.27
C LEU A 211 -6.77 1.94 -1.78
N GLY A 212 -7.58 2.95 -1.48
CA GLY A 212 -8.91 2.79 -0.94
C GLY A 212 -9.97 3.47 -1.81
N ASP A 213 -11.21 3.02 -1.66
CA ASP A 213 -12.38 3.65 -2.26
C ASP A 213 -13.06 4.61 -1.27
N ILE A 214 -13.72 5.62 -1.83
CA ILE A 214 -14.60 6.52 -1.08
C ILE A 214 -15.99 6.43 -1.70
N ASP A 215 -16.96 6.02 -0.90
CA ASP A 215 -18.32 5.83 -1.35
C ASP A 215 -19.10 7.15 -1.51
N THR A 216 -20.37 7.05 -1.87
CA THR A 216 -21.27 8.20 -2.03
C THR A 216 -21.63 8.87 -0.71
N ALA A 217 -21.48 8.19 0.43
CA ALA A 217 -21.66 8.76 1.77
C ALA A 217 -20.39 9.45 2.27
N GLY A 218 -19.25 9.27 1.60
CA GLY A 218 -17.96 9.84 1.97
C GLY A 218 -17.16 8.99 2.95
N GLU A 219 -17.57 7.74 3.16
CA GLU A 219 -16.86 6.80 4.01
C GLU A 219 -15.66 6.20 3.26
N ILE A 220 -14.57 5.94 3.99
CA ILE A 220 -13.31 5.42 3.47
C ILE A 220 -13.27 3.89 3.66
N GLY A 221 -12.84 3.16 2.64
CA GLY A 221 -12.50 1.74 2.75
C GLY A 221 -11.14 1.44 2.12
N PHE A 222 -10.43 0.43 2.62
CA PHE A 222 -9.23 -0.15 1.98
C PHE A 222 -9.47 -1.63 1.70
N PRO A 223 -10.23 -1.99 0.66
CA PRO A 223 -10.60 -3.37 0.42
C PRO A 223 -9.39 -4.30 0.17
N GLY A 224 -8.25 -3.73 -0.26
CA GLY A 224 -6.98 -4.45 -0.39
C GLY A 224 -6.40 -4.97 0.93
N LEU A 225 -6.84 -4.45 2.08
CA LEU A 225 -6.47 -4.99 3.41
C LEU A 225 -7.35 -6.18 3.82
N GLY A 226 -8.39 -6.51 3.06
CA GLY A 226 -9.36 -7.54 3.45
C GLY A 226 -10.04 -7.18 4.78
N PRO A 227 -10.38 -8.18 5.63
CA PRO A 227 -11.09 -7.95 6.90
C PRO A 227 -10.43 -6.92 7.83
N GLU A 228 -9.11 -6.73 7.76
CA GLU A 228 -8.38 -5.76 8.58
C GLU A 228 -8.66 -4.30 8.20
N SER A 229 -9.30 -4.05 7.05
CA SER A 229 -9.64 -2.70 6.61
C SER A 229 -10.47 -1.94 7.65
N SER A 230 -11.40 -2.61 8.34
CA SER A 230 -12.26 -1.94 9.32
C SER A 230 -11.50 -1.51 10.57
N ASP A 231 -10.44 -2.24 10.92
CA ASP A 231 -9.58 -1.92 12.05
C ASP A 231 -8.61 -0.79 11.68
N PHE A 232 -8.04 -0.85 10.47
CA PHE A 232 -7.10 0.17 9.97
C PHE A 232 -7.77 1.52 9.68
N VAL A 233 -8.98 1.53 9.11
CA VAL A 233 -9.73 2.78 8.92
C VAL A 233 -10.40 3.20 10.23
N GLY A 234 -10.83 2.25 11.06
CA GLY A 234 -11.73 2.53 12.17
C GLY A 234 -13.00 3.22 11.67
N SER A 235 -13.35 4.32 12.31
CA SER A 235 -14.44 5.23 11.88
C SER A 235 -13.92 6.47 11.16
N ALA A 236 -12.69 6.46 10.64
CA ALA A 236 -12.07 7.66 10.08
C ALA A 236 -12.78 8.13 8.81
N THR A 237 -13.08 9.41 8.78
CA THR A 237 -13.64 10.15 7.64
C THR A 237 -12.60 11.11 7.07
N ILE A 238 -12.91 11.72 5.91
CA ILE A 238 -12.09 12.82 5.37
C ILE A 238 -12.01 13.99 6.36
N ALA A 239 -13.08 14.25 7.13
CA ALA A 239 -13.08 15.31 8.12
C ALA A 239 -12.11 15.01 9.28
N ASP A 240 -11.98 13.73 9.66
CA ASP A 240 -11.02 13.31 10.68
C ASP A 240 -9.58 13.45 10.18
N LEU A 241 -9.30 13.13 8.92
CA LEU A 241 -8.02 13.41 8.28
C LEU A 241 -7.70 14.92 8.26
N ASP A 242 -8.69 15.76 7.88
CA ASP A 242 -8.54 17.22 7.90
C ASP A 242 -8.27 17.77 9.31
N ALA A 243 -8.91 17.19 10.33
CA ALA A 243 -8.71 17.57 11.73
C ALA A 243 -7.32 17.15 12.23
N ALA A 244 -6.93 15.90 11.99
CA ALA A 244 -5.65 15.35 12.40
C ALA A 244 -4.47 16.03 11.69
N TRP A 245 -4.60 16.38 10.42
CA TRP A 245 -3.59 17.12 9.67
C TRP A 245 -3.32 18.52 10.26
N LYS A 246 -4.36 19.19 10.77
CA LYS A 246 -4.24 20.53 11.38
C LYS A 246 -3.80 20.48 12.84
N ALA A 247 -3.94 19.33 13.49
CA ALA A 247 -3.54 19.16 14.87
C ALA A 247 -2.00 19.23 15.00
N THR A 248 -1.51 19.58 16.20
CA THR A 248 -0.09 19.44 16.51
C THR A 248 0.18 17.96 16.79
N PRO A 249 0.93 17.27 15.93
CA PRO A 249 1.20 15.85 16.09
C PRO A 249 2.07 15.62 17.33
N GLN A 250 1.83 14.53 18.03
CA GLN A 250 2.74 14.03 19.06
C GLN A 250 3.51 12.86 18.46
N PRO A 251 4.84 12.83 18.52
CA PRO A 251 5.60 11.68 18.06
C PRO A 251 5.14 10.41 18.76
N ILE A 252 5.00 9.33 17.99
CA ILE A 252 4.69 8.01 18.52
C ILE A 252 6.00 7.31 18.83
N GLU A 253 6.21 6.96 20.09
CA GLU A 253 7.38 6.21 20.52
C GLU A 253 7.12 4.70 20.40
N ILE A 254 8.05 4.03 19.73
CA ILE A 254 8.04 2.58 19.52
C ILE A 254 9.34 2.01 20.09
N ALA A 255 9.22 1.03 20.99
CA ALA A 255 10.32 0.16 21.37
C ALA A 255 10.17 -1.19 20.65
N ILE A 256 11.25 -1.64 20.01
CA ILE A 256 11.36 -2.98 19.45
C ILE A 256 12.39 -3.72 20.28
N ASP A 257 11.95 -4.76 20.96
CA ASP A 257 12.85 -5.74 21.55
C ASP A 257 13.49 -6.56 20.43
N MET A 258 14.79 -6.40 20.25
CA MET A 258 15.54 -7.06 19.17
C MET A 258 15.75 -8.56 19.42
N GLU A 259 15.57 -9.04 20.66
CA GLU A 259 15.69 -10.46 21.01
C GLU A 259 14.38 -11.19 20.75
N THR A 260 13.24 -10.57 21.08
CA THR A 260 11.92 -11.19 20.96
C THR A 260 11.15 -10.76 19.72
N GLY A 261 11.55 -9.66 19.06
CA GLY A 261 10.81 -9.03 17.97
C GLY A 261 9.52 -8.35 18.42
N VAL A 262 9.27 -8.23 19.73
CA VAL A 262 8.06 -7.63 20.27
C VAL A 262 8.10 -6.11 20.09
N LEU A 263 6.99 -5.58 19.60
CA LEU A 263 6.74 -4.16 19.41
C LEU A 263 5.94 -3.61 20.59
N GLU A 264 6.50 -2.65 21.32
CA GLU A 264 5.85 -1.92 22.40
C GLU A 264 5.67 -0.45 22.02
N ARG A 265 4.46 0.07 22.20
CA ARG A 265 4.13 1.48 21.97
C ARG A 265 4.09 2.21 23.31
N LYS A 266 4.81 3.32 23.43
CA LYS A 266 4.96 4.08 24.69
C LYS A 266 4.04 5.29 24.76
#